data_AF-A0AAV2RER4-F1
#
_entry.id   AF-A0AAV2RER4-F1
#
_cell.length_a   1.000
_cell.length_b   1.000
_cell.length_c   1.000
_cell.angle_alpha   90.00
_cell.angle_beta   90.00
_cell.angle_gamma   90.00
#
_symmetry.space_group_name_H-M   'P 1'
#
loop_
_entity.id
_entity.type
_entity.pdbx_description
1 polymer ?
#
loop_
_entity_poly.entity_id
_entity_poly.type
_entity_poly.pdbx_seq_one_letter_code
_entity_poly.pdbx_strand_id
1 'polypeptide(L)'
;QSFICALLCWLLLLLLLHLRRLSRRPSSSVLLRYQLQRHSTSPCRVPDGTAHARSRTIMNRYFQGIGRIEHRPDAGPEDSLVFRHYNAKETVHGRTMEEWLRFSVSYFHTFRFFGVENHYGERTLQRPWDDGTRSMDNHRRRLHAAFEFFYKLGVKYYSVSDIDLAPEGDTFDDSQKALDEMVAMASDLQRMTGIQPMDFSADLFSNPKYMNGAATNPDSHVFAYACAQVKRAMDIAKRLNARNFLFFHPRDGYQYNHLHYMFRDMTHIANFYRMAIEYKDKIGYKGQLLIHPKPHDAERHQYQSDVMSTLNLLHYFNLEKHFKFYVKPAFSRIMGRSYEHDVCMAGAYHMLGMVDVSDCYPEKNYTTDIFARDMRDATLVMKCVLQQGGLQNGGFCLGGRVRRESLEPKDLMTGHILAMDTFAKALLNSARMIADGHFAKNLQKRYISYSVGFGDLIEKGMLQFDDCEDYIMKNGEPELESCRYEHFDNMLNYYVFPPNPTHPCSKQIEQPP
;
A
#
# COMPACT_ATOMS: atom_id res chain seq x y z
N GLN A 1 42.60 -40.99 -11.63
CA GLN A 1 43.71 -40.18 -11.11
C GLN A 1 43.49 -38.67 -11.28
N SER A 2 43.02 -38.18 -12.44
CA SER A 2 42.77 -36.73 -12.67
C SER A 2 41.69 -36.10 -11.77
N PHE A 3 40.68 -36.86 -11.35
CA PHE A 3 39.61 -36.37 -10.46
C PHE A 3 40.09 -36.15 -9.01
N ILE A 4 41.01 -36.98 -8.54
CA ILE A 4 41.59 -36.88 -7.18
C ILE A 4 42.49 -35.65 -7.08
N CYS A 5 43.23 -35.35 -8.15
CA CYS A 5 44.09 -34.16 -8.23
C CYS A 5 43.26 -32.86 -8.20
N ALA A 6 42.14 -32.82 -8.91
CA ALA A 6 41.23 -31.66 -8.91
C ALA A 6 40.60 -31.43 -7.51
N LEU A 7 40.21 -32.51 -6.83
CA LEU A 7 39.63 -32.44 -5.49
C LEU A 7 40.65 -31.93 -4.46
N LEU A 8 41.91 -32.38 -4.55
CA LEU A 8 43.00 -31.95 -3.68
C LEU A 8 43.37 -30.47 -3.90
N CYS A 9 43.40 -30.00 -5.15
CA CYS A 9 43.60 -28.57 -5.45
C CYS A 9 42.48 -27.70 -4.88
N TRP A 10 41.22 -28.16 -4.96
CA TRP A 10 40.08 -27.41 -4.45
C TRP A 10 40.07 -27.32 -2.91
N LEU A 11 40.43 -28.42 -2.23
CA LEU A 11 40.61 -28.45 -0.78
C LEU A 11 41.75 -27.54 -0.30
N LEU A 12 42.87 -27.50 -1.03
CA LEU A 12 43.99 -26.60 -0.73
C LEU A 12 43.60 -25.12 -0.87
N LEU A 13 42.78 -24.79 -1.87
CA LEU A 13 42.29 -23.42 -2.07
C LEU A 13 41.38 -22.95 -0.93
N LEU A 14 40.50 -23.85 -0.46
CA LEU A 14 39.63 -23.58 0.69
C LEU A 14 40.45 -23.41 1.99
N LEU A 15 41.50 -24.21 2.19
CA LEU A 15 42.38 -24.08 3.36
C LEU A 15 43.13 -22.74 3.37
N LEU A 16 43.62 -22.29 2.21
CA LEU A 16 44.31 -21.00 2.06
C LEU A 16 43.37 -19.80 2.30
N LEU A 17 42.12 -19.89 1.84
CA LEU A 17 41.10 -18.87 2.10
C LEU A 17 40.71 -18.80 3.59
N HIS A 18 40.69 -19.94 4.28
CA HIS A 18 40.41 -20.00 5.71
C HIS A 18 41.57 -19.43 6.54
N LEU A 19 42.81 -19.72 6.18
CA LEU A 19 44.01 -19.17 6.84
C LEU A 19 44.13 -17.65 6.63
N ARG A 20 43.72 -17.11 5.46
CA ARG A 20 43.67 -15.66 5.22
C ARG A 20 42.61 -14.92 6.05
N ARG A 21 41.54 -15.60 6.48
CA ARG A 21 40.52 -15.01 7.37
C ARG A 21 40.97 -14.96 8.84
N LEU A 22 41.88 -15.85 9.24
CA LEU A 22 42.40 -15.92 10.61
C LEU A 22 43.56 -14.95 10.90
N SER A 23 44.18 -14.34 9.88
CA SER A 23 45.37 -13.49 10.04
C SER A 23 45.09 -11.98 10.14
N ARG A 24 43.86 -11.53 10.38
CA ARG A 24 43.54 -10.10 10.60
C ARG A 24 43.23 -9.82 12.08
N ARG A 25 44.27 -9.52 12.86
CA ARG A 25 44.16 -8.75 14.12
C ARG A 25 44.71 -7.34 13.88
N PRO A 26 44.03 -6.26 14.32
CA PRO A 26 44.59 -4.92 14.23
C PRO A 26 45.56 -4.66 15.38
N SER A 27 46.77 -4.21 15.02
CA SER A 27 47.82 -3.77 15.94
C SER A 27 47.57 -2.34 16.40
N SER A 28 47.66 -2.12 17.71
CA SER A 28 47.68 -0.82 18.38
C SER A 28 49.05 -0.17 18.25
N SER A 29 49.14 1.11 17.86
CA SER A 29 50.20 2.03 18.33
C SER A 29 50.03 3.47 17.82
N VAL A 30 49.94 4.39 18.80
CA VAL A 30 50.67 5.67 18.90
C VAL A 30 50.17 6.90 18.12
N LEU A 31 49.51 7.78 18.90
CA LEU A 31 49.73 9.23 19.08
C LEU A 31 50.23 10.08 17.90
N LEU A 32 49.40 11.04 17.48
CA LEU A 32 49.85 12.42 17.29
C LEU A 32 48.72 13.40 17.68
N ARG A 33 49.00 14.24 18.68
CA ARG A 33 48.14 15.35 19.10
C ARG A 33 48.30 16.52 18.12
N TYR A 34 47.20 17.04 17.60
CA TYR A 34 47.13 18.41 17.09
C TYR A 34 46.02 19.13 17.87
N GLN A 35 46.42 20.05 18.75
CA GLN A 35 45.53 20.97 19.43
C GLN A 35 45.10 22.05 18.43
N LEU A 36 43.79 22.15 18.18
CA LEU A 36 43.17 23.36 17.67
C LEU A 36 42.16 23.83 18.71
N GLN A 37 42.48 24.95 19.36
CA GLN A 37 41.57 25.72 20.21
C GLN A 37 40.33 26.08 19.40
N ARG A 38 39.15 25.64 19.86
CA ARG A 38 37.88 26.28 19.53
C ARG A 38 37.23 26.72 20.84
N HIS A 39 36.98 28.03 20.90
CA HIS A 39 36.29 28.68 21.99
C HIS A 39 34.94 28.03 22.26
N SER A 40 34.72 27.68 23.52
CA SER A 40 33.44 27.27 24.08
C SER A 40 32.50 28.47 24.12
N THR A 41 31.53 28.53 23.22
CA THR A 41 30.28 29.26 23.45
C THR A 41 29.19 28.23 23.75
N SER A 42 28.76 28.20 25.01
CA SER A 42 27.68 27.37 25.51
C SER A 42 26.39 27.58 24.70
N PRO A 43 25.70 26.53 24.24
CA PRO A 43 24.35 26.69 23.73
C PRO A 43 23.40 26.86 24.91
N CYS A 44 22.68 27.98 24.94
CA CYS A 44 21.55 28.21 25.84
C CYS A 44 20.59 27.02 25.75
N ARG A 45 20.43 26.28 26.86
CA ARG A 45 19.32 25.35 27.05
C ARG A 45 18.03 26.16 27.11
N VAL A 46 17.21 26.07 26.07
CA VAL A 46 15.80 26.46 26.14
C VAL A 46 15.07 25.39 26.98
N PRO A 47 14.21 25.75 27.94
CA PRO A 47 13.53 24.76 28.77
C PRO A 47 12.61 23.84 27.95
N ASP A 48 12.74 22.54 28.19
CA ASP A 48 12.01 21.40 27.58
C ASP A 48 10.47 21.54 27.65
N GLY A 49 9.97 22.38 28.57
CA GLY A 49 8.54 22.67 28.71
C GLY A 49 7.92 23.41 27.51
N THR A 50 8.71 24.15 26.72
CA THR A 50 8.18 24.94 25.59
C THR A 50 7.89 24.09 24.34
N ALA A 51 8.69 23.05 24.08
CA ALA A 51 8.47 22.13 22.97
C ALA A 51 7.26 21.22 23.23
N HIS A 52 7.10 20.73 24.46
CA HIS A 52 5.96 19.91 24.87
C HIS A 52 4.65 20.71 24.87
N ALA A 53 4.68 21.96 25.35
CA ALA A 53 3.52 22.86 25.29
C ALA A 53 3.15 23.23 23.84
N ARG A 54 4.12 23.59 22.99
CA ARG A 54 3.89 23.88 21.56
C ARG A 54 3.37 22.67 20.79
N SER A 55 3.90 21.47 21.06
CA SER A 55 3.39 20.22 20.50
C SER A 55 1.93 19.99 20.92
N ARG A 56 1.59 20.18 22.20
CA ARG A 56 0.22 20.00 22.70
C ARG A 56 -0.76 21.02 22.12
N THR A 57 -0.34 22.26 21.84
CA THR A 57 -1.18 23.29 21.20
C THR A 57 -1.40 23.02 19.70
N ILE A 58 -0.40 22.51 18.97
CA ILE A 58 -0.55 22.16 17.56
C ILE A 58 -1.49 20.95 17.38
N MET A 59 -1.42 19.99 18.29
CA MET A 59 -2.09 18.68 18.17
C MET A 59 -3.52 18.64 18.77
N ASN A 60 -4.14 19.80 18.98
CA ASN A 60 -5.52 19.88 19.46
C ASN A 60 -6.29 21.09 18.90
N ARG A 61 -5.95 21.54 17.70
CA ARG A 61 -6.52 22.74 17.08
C ARG A 61 -7.76 22.44 16.26
N TYR A 62 -7.73 21.35 15.49
CA TYR A 62 -8.70 21.09 14.42
C TYR A 62 -9.74 20.01 14.77
N PHE A 63 -9.39 19.05 15.63
CA PHE A 63 -10.26 17.96 16.05
C PHE A 63 -10.58 18.08 17.55
N GLN A 64 -11.14 19.22 17.95
CA GLN A 64 -11.43 19.52 19.36
C GLN A 64 -12.40 18.49 19.95
N GLY A 65 -12.19 18.12 21.22
CA GLY A 65 -13.00 17.10 21.91
C GLY A 65 -12.67 15.66 21.53
N ILE A 66 -11.88 15.42 20.47
CA ILE A 66 -11.41 14.08 20.10
C ILE A 66 -10.04 13.84 20.71
N GLY A 67 -9.93 12.86 21.61
CA GLY A 67 -8.67 12.39 22.17
C GLY A 67 -7.89 11.50 21.19
N ARG A 68 -6.85 10.84 21.70
CA ARG A 68 -6.27 9.71 20.96
C ARG A 68 -7.27 8.55 21.00
N ILE A 69 -7.47 7.89 19.86
CA ILE A 69 -8.40 6.77 19.75
C ILE A 69 -7.80 5.57 20.50
N GLU A 70 -8.60 5.00 21.41
CA GLU A 70 -8.20 3.89 22.28
C GLU A 70 -8.80 2.57 21.80
N HIS A 71 -8.15 1.47 22.17
CA HIS A 71 -8.72 0.14 22.03
C HIS A 71 -9.61 -0.17 23.23
N ARG A 72 -10.91 -0.34 22.99
CA ARG A 72 -11.94 -0.70 23.98
C ARG A 72 -12.81 -1.84 23.41
N PRO A 73 -12.46 -3.11 23.65
CA PRO A 73 -13.15 -4.26 23.05
C PRO A 73 -14.61 -4.39 23.52
N ASP A 74 -14.93 -3.89 24.72
CA ASP A 74 -16.28 -3.96 25.31
C ASP A 74 -17.18 -2.77 24.94
N ALA A 75 -16.72 -1.88 24.07
CA ALA A 75 -17.46 -0.67 23.70
C ALA A 75 -18.74 -0.98 22.92
N GLY A 76 -19.84 -0.35 23.35
CA GLY A 76 -21.17 -0.54 22.76
C GLY A 76 -21.29 0.07 21.35
N PRO A 77 -22.39 -0.18 20.62
CA PRO A 77 -22.55 0.27 19.23
C PRO A 77 -22.52 1.80 19.05
N GLU A 78 -22.93 2.57 20.06
CA GLU A 78 -22.93 4.04 20.02
C GLU A 78 -21.53 4.67 20.20
N ASP A 79 -20.56 3.90 20.71
CA ASP A 79 -19.18 4.36 20.87
C ASP A 79 -18.43 4.32 19.53
N SER A 80 -18.55 5.38 18.74
CA SER A 80 -17.97 5.44 17.37
C SER A 80 -16.49 5.86 17.31
N LEU A 81 -15.93 6.40 18.41
CA LEU A 81 -14.55 6.93 18.47
C LEU A 81 -13.58 6.01 19.22
N VAL A 82 -13.70 4.70 19.07
CA VAL A 82 -12.82 3.69 19.66
C VAL A 82 -12.59 2.51 18.74
N PHE A 83 -11.43 1.88 18.86
CA PHE A 83 -11.16 0.59 18.23
C PHE A 83 -11.73 -0.53 19.09
N ARG A 84 -12.51 -1.44 18.51
CA ARG A 84 -12.96 -2.68 19.16
C ARG A 84 -12.01 -3.84 18.87
N HIS A 85 -11.35 -3.81 17.72
CA HIS A 85 -10.52 -4.92 17.24
C HIS A 85 -9.07 -4.51 17.02
N TYR A 86 -8.80 -3.28 16.60
CA TYR A 86 -7.43 -2.83 16.39
C TYR A 86 -6.74 -2.53 17.72
N ASN A 87 -5.90 -3.47 18.15
CA ASN A 87 -4.94 -3.27 19.23
C ASN A 87 -3.52 -3.28 18.66
N ALA A 88 -2.92 -2.11 18.51
CA ALA A 88 -1.58 -1.95 17.92
C ALA A 88 -0.50 -2.85 18.52
N LYS A 89 -0.61 -3.21 19.82
CA LYS A 89 0.39 -4.03 20.54
C LYS A 89 0.08 -5.52 20.54
N GLU A 90 -1.12 -5.93 20.15
CA GLU A 90 -1.50 -7.34 20.10
C GLU A 90 -0.65 -8.07 19.06
N THR A 91 -0.11 -9.23 19.44
CA THR A 91 0.77 -10.03 18.59
C THR A 91 -0.01 -11.13 17.90
N VAL A 92 0.10 -11.20 16.57
CA VAL A 92 -0.52 -12.21 15.70
C VAL A 92 0.60 -12.85 14.88
N HIS A 93 0.76 -14.17 14.93
CA HIS A 93 1.82 -14.88 14.17
C HIS A 93 3.22 -14.24 14.31
N GLY A 94 3.58 -13.83 15.53
CA GLY A 94 4.91 -13.31 15.88
C GLY A 94 5.19 -11.84 15.52
N ARG A 95 4.21 -11.09 15.00
CA ARG A 95 4.31 -9.64 14.75
C ARG A 95 3.11 -8.92 15.37
N THR A 96 3.29 -7.66 15.75
CA THR A 96 2.20 -6.84 16.27
C THR A 96 1.19 -6.48 15.16
N MET A 97 -0.06 -6.17 15.51
CA MET A 97 -1.04 -5.68 14.52
C MET A 97 -0.55 -4.44 13.78
N GLU A 98 0.15 -3.53 14.48
CA GLU A 98 0.73 -2.34 13.86
C GLU A 98 1.78 -2.70 12.79
N GLU A 99 2.58 -3.74 13.00
CA GLU A 99 3.59 -4.23 12.05
C GLU A 99 2.98 -4.98 10.86
N TRP A 100 1.87 -5.70 11.06
CA TRP A 100 1.14 -6.34 9.97
C TRP A 100 0.40 -5.34 9.10
N LEU A 101 -0.32 -4.40 9.73
CA LEU A 101 -1.27 -3.53 9.05
C LEU A 101 -0.61 -2.23 8.58
N ARG A 102 0.29 -1.65 9.38
CA ARG A 102 1.05 -0.45 9.01
C ARG A 102 0.18 0.60 8.31
N PHE A 103 -0.98 0.89 8.91
CA PHE A 103 -1.98 1.74 8.31
C PHE A 103 -1.40 3.10 7.92
N SER A 104 -1.75 3.56 6.72
CA SER A 104 -1.33 4.82 6.13
C SER A 104 -2.57 5.63 5.76
N VAL A 105 -2.69 6.88 6.20
CA VAL A 105 -3.82 7.73 5.81
C VAL A 105 -3.57 8.34 4.43
N SER A 106 -4.55 8.24 3.53
CA SER A 106 -4.52 8.93 2.23
C SER A 106 -4.71 10.44 2.44
N TYR A 107 -3.64 11.22 2.22
CA TYR A 107 -3.71 12.67 2.39
C TYR A 107 -4.72 13.32 1.44
N PHE A 108 -4.72 12.86 0.18
CA PHE A 108 -5.63 13.32 -0.87
C PHE A 108 -7.10 13.13 -0.45
N HIS A 109 -7.51 11.92 -0.08
CA HIS A 109 -8.91 11.68 0.28
C HIS A 109 -9.34 12.35 1.59
N THR A 110 -8.44 12.46 2.57
CA THR A 110 -8.81 12.97 3.90
C THR A 110 -8.78 14.49 3.99
N PHE A 111 -7.83 15.16 3.31
CA PHE A 111 -7.60 16.61 3.45
C PHE A 111 -7.82 17.41 2.16
N ARG A 112 -8.06 16.76 1.02
CA ARG A 112 -8.28 17.43 -0.27
C ARG A 112 -9.64 17.14 -0.90
N PHE A 113 -10.37 16.14 -0.43
CA PHE A 113 -11.74 15.90 -0.87
C PHE A 113 -12.75 16.76 -0.08
N PHE A 114 -13.56 17.54 -0.80
CA PHE A 114 -14.51 18.48 -0.21
C PHE A 114 -15.99 18.20 -0.55
N GLY A 115 -16.34 16.95 -0.88
CA GLY A 115 -17.73 16.55 -1.16
C GLY A 115 -18.28 17.03 -2.51
N VAL A 116 -17.39 17.22 -3.50
CA VAL A 116 -17.77 17.62 -4.86
C VAL A 116 -18.20 16.39 -5.65
N GLU A 117 -19.32 16.48 -6.36
CA GLU A 117 -19.86 15.43 -7.25
C GLU A 117 -19.82 15.90 -8.70
N ASN A 118 -18.62 15.88 -9.30
CA ASN A 118 -18.38 16.29 -10.69
C ASN A 118 -19.16 17.59 -11.05
N HIS A 119 -19.92 17.57 -12.14
CA HIS A 119 -20.74 18.70 -12.62
C HIS A 119 -22.12 18.82 -11.94
N TYR A 120 -22.42 17.99 -10.94
CA TYR A 120 -23.74 17.92 -10.29
C TYR A 120 -23.78 18.52 -8.87
N GLY A 121 -22.74 19.22 -8.41
CA GLY A 121 -22.83 19.98 -7.16
C GLY A 121 -21.54 20.62 -6.66
N GLU A 122 -21.70 21.68 -5.86
CA GLU A 122 -20.61 22.36 -5.17
C GLU A 122 -20.14 21.62 -3.91
N ARG A 123 -19.07 22.14 -3.30
CA ARG A 123 -18.47 21.61 -2.06
C ARG A 123 -19.48 21.64 -0.90
N THR A 124 -19.61 20.53 -0.18
CA THR A 124 -20.41 20.46 1.07
C THR A 124 -19.54 20.44 2.32
N LEU A 125 -18.34 19.88 2.20
CA LEU A 125 -17.46 19.64 3.33
C LEU A 125 -16.68 20.92 3.64
N GLN A 126 -17.21 21.73 4.56
CA GLN A 126 -16.47 22.86 5.12
C GLN A 126 -15.48 22.34 6.17
N ARG A 127 -14.20 22.69 6.05
CA ARG A 127 -13.14 22.19 6.94
C ARG A 127 -12.45 23.36 7.63
N PRO A 128 -12.24 23.32 8.97
CA PRO A 128 -11.67 24.45 9.69
C PRO A 128 -10.20 24.73 9.36
N TRP A 129 -9.52 23.80 8.69
CA TRP A 129 -8.16 24.00 8.17
C TRP A 129 -8.11 24.50 6.74
N ASP A 130 -9.25 24.55 6.03
CA ASP A 130 -9.30 24.81 4.58
C ASP A 130 -10.03 26.10 4.24
N ASP A 131 -9.38 27.01 3.52
CA ASP A 131 -10.01 28.24 3.00
C ASP A 131 -10.38 28.15 1.51
N GLY A 132 -10.23 26.98 0.90
CA GLY A 132 -10.49 26.74 -0.51
C GLY A 132 -9.41 27.22 -1.49
N THR A 133 -8.43 27.99 -1.04
CA THR A 133 -7.38 28.54 -1.89
C THR A 133 -6.27 27.53 -2.18
N ARG A 134 -5.47 27.79 -3.21
CA ARG A 134 -4.20 27.08 -3.46
C ARG A 134 -3.01 27.85 -2.86
N SER A 135 -3.21 28.58 -1.75
CA SER A 135 -2.13 29.33 -1.10
C SER A 135 -1.20 28.43 -0.29
N MET A 136 0.03 28.90 -0.03
CA MET A 136 0.95 28.25 0.91
C MET A 136 0.34 28.14 2.31
N ASP A 137 -0.34 29.19 2.80
CA ASP A 137 -0.97 29.17 4.13
C ASP A 137 -2.05 28.09 4.25
N ASN A 138 -2.81 27.84 3.19
CA ASN A 138 -3.78 26.75 3.18
C ASN A 138 -3.12 25.37 3.28
N HIS A 139 -2.01 25.16 2.57
CA HIS A 139 -1.24 23.92 2.67
C HIS A 139 -0.59 23.75 4.04
N ARG A 140 -0.08 24.82 4.68
CA ARG A 140 0.44 24.79 6.06
C ARG A 140 -0.63 24.35 7.06
N ARG A 141 -1.85 24.89 6.95
CA ARG A 141 -2.98 24.49 7.84
C ARG A 141 -3.41 23.04 7.61
N ARG A 142 -3.55 22.61 6.35
CA ARG A 142 -3.84 21.20 6.01
C ARG A 142 -2.80 20.26 6.60
N LEU A 143 -1.51 20.59 6.48
CA LEU A 143 -0.43 19.76 7.00
C LEU A 143 -0.47 19.64 8.54
N HIS A 144 -0.75 20.73 9.24
CA HIS A 144 -0.96 20.66 10.70
C HIS A 144 -2.19 19.83 11.08
N ALA A 145 -3.32 20.02 10.39
CA ALA A 145 -4.52 19.21 10.62
C ALA A 145 -4.26 17.72 10.35
N ALA A 146 -3.48 17.42 9.32
CA ALA A 146 -3.09 16.06 8.98
C ALA A 146 -2.27 15.39 10.09
N PHE A 147 -1.21 16.03 10.58
CA PHE A 147 -0.42 15.46 11.68
C PHE A 147 -1.21 15.34 12.99
N GLU A 148 -2.11 16.29 13.31
CA GLU A 148 -3.04 16.15 14.42
C GLU A 148 -3.93 14.90 14.25
N PHE A 149 -4.53 14.73 13.07
CA PHE A 149 -5.38 13.59 12.76
C PHE A 149 -4.63 12.26 12.87
N PHE A 150 -3.45 12.16 12.26
CA PHE A 150 -2.61 10.94 12.27
C PHE A 150 -2.27 10.51 13.69
N TYR A 151 -1.86 11.47 14.53
CA TYR A 151 -1.52 11.22 15.92
C TYR A 151 -2.72 10.76 16.75
N LYS A 152 -3.87 11.43 16.59
CA LYS A 152 -5.10 11.07 17.30
C LYS A 152 -5.61 9.69 16.88
N LEU A 153 -5.61 9.40 15.58
CA LEU A 153 -5.96 8.07 15.06
C LEU A 153 -4.96 6.99 15.50
N GLY A 154 -3.72 7.38 15.81
CA GLY A 154 -2.67 6.46 16.28
C GLY A 154 -1.94 5.74 15.15
N VAL A 155 -1.92 6.31 13.94
CA VAL A 155 -1.18 5.76 12.79
C VAL A 155 0.26 6.29 12.76
N LYS A 156 1.17 5.49 12.19
CA LYS A 156 2.58 5.87 11.99
C LYS A 156 2.89 6.32 10.56
N TYR A 157 1.93 6.15 9.64
CA TYR A 157 2.17 6.43 8.23
C TYR A 157 1.08 7.26 7.57
N TYR A 158 1.46 7.92 6.48
CA TYR A 158 0.57 8.64 5.57
C TYR A 158 1.05 8.51 4.12
N SER A 159 0.15 8.66 3.17
CA SER A 159 0.40 8.56 1.73
C SER A 159 0.07 9.91 1.08
N VAL A 160 1.00 10.48 0.30
CA VAL A 160 0.89 11.88 -0.16
C VAL A 160 1.55 12.09 -1.52
N SER A 161 1.01 12.99 -2.34
CA SER A 161 1.68 13.47 -3.55
C SER A 161 2.36 14.83 -3.34
N ASP A 162 3.21 15.23 -4.27
CA ASP A 162 3.75 16.59 -4.36
C ASP A 162 2.67 17.68 -4.34
N ILE A 163 1.63 17.56 -5.17
CA ILE A 163 0.56 18.56 -5.29
C ILE A 163 -0.42 18.52 -4.12
N ASP A 164 -0.51 17.41 -3.39
CA ASP A 164 -1.21 17.36 -2.10
C ASP A 164 -0.52 18.22 -1.05
N LEU A 165 0.81 18.12 -1.00
CA LEU A 165 1.65 18.72 0.03
C LEU A 165 1.89 20.21 -0.19
N ALA A 166 2.00 20.65 -1.45
CA ALA A 166 2.31 22.03 -1.81
C ALA A 166 1.52 22.52 -3.03
N PRO A 167 1.28 23.84 -3.15
CA PRO A 167 0.65 24.41 -4.32
C PRO A 167 1.60 24.45 -5.52
N GLU A 168 1.02 24.37 -6.72
CA GLU A 168 1.73 24.73 -7.95
C GLU A 168 1.89 26.26 -8.03
N GLY A 169 3.06 26.71 -8.47
CA GLY A 169 3.33 28.11 -8.82
C GLY A 169 3.15 28.36 -10.32
N ASP A 170 3.45 29.60 -10.75
CA ASP A 170 3.33 30.02 -12.16
C ASP A 170 4.38 29.36 -13.05
N THR A 171 5.54 29.01 -12.47
CA THR A 171 6.60 28.28 -13.14
C THR A 171 6.93 26.97 -12.44
N PHE A 172 7.67 26.11 -13.14
CA PHE A 172 8.20 24.88 -12.55
C PHE A 172 9.07 25.18 -11.32
N ASP A 173 9.93 26.20 -11.39
CA ASP A 173 10.83 26.60 -10.30
C ASP A 173 10.06 27.13 -9.08
N ASP A 174 9.01 27.92 -9.30
CA ASP A 174 8.15 28.41 -8.21
C ASP A 174 7.44 27.26 -7.50
N SER A 175 6.96 26.27 -8.26
CA SER A 175 6.37 25.05 -7.71
C SER A 175 7.38 24.26 -6.87
N GLN A 176 8.65 24.19 -7.30
CA GLN A 176 9.70 23.51 -6.54
C GLN A 176 10.05 24.23 -5.25
N LYS A 177 10.11 25.57 -5.26
CA LYS A 177 10.36 26.37 -4.05
C LYS A 177 9.24 26.20 -3.02
N ALA A 178 7.98 26.22 -3.46
CA ALA A 178 6.82 25.97 -2.60
C ALA A 178 6.87 24.57 -1.98
N LEU A 179 7.19 23.55 -2.79
CA LEU A 179 7.34 22.18 -2.32
C LEU A 179 8.49 22.03 -1.32
N ASP A 180 9.65 22.61 -1.58
CA ASP A 180 10.81 22.53 -0.68
C ASP A 180 10.53 23.14 0.69
N GLU A 181 9.74 24.21 0.75
CA GLU A 181 9.29 24.82 2.01
C GLU A 181 8.33 23.91 2.77
N MET A 182 7.29 23.38 2.10
CA MET A 182 6.33 22.46 2.73
C MET A 182 7.00 21.16 3.20
N VAL A 183 8.01 20.67 2.47
CA VAL A 183 8.81 19.51 2.84
C VAL A 183 9.66 19.77 4.09
N ALA A 184 10.20 20.99 4.25
CA ALA A 184 10.89 21.36 5.47
C ALA A 184 9.94 21.29 6.68
N MET A 185 8.74 21.85 6.54
CA MET A 185 7.71 21.79 7.57
C MET A 185 7.25 20.36 7.88
N ALA A 186 7.02 19.53 6.85
CA ALA A 186 6.68 18.12 7.03
C ALA A 186 7.80 17.38 7.76
N SER A 187 9.07 17.62 7.40
CA SER A 187 10.22 17.04 8.08
C SER A 187 10.27 17.39 9.57
N ASP A 188 9.89 18.61 9.95
CA ASP A 188 9.86 19.05 11.34
C ASP A 188 8.76 18.32 12.11
N LEU A 189 7.56 18.20 11.54
CA LEU A 189 6.45 17.46 12.12
C LEU A 189 6.75 15.96 12.23
N GLN A 190 7.42 15.37 11.25
CA GLN A 190 7.92 13.98 11.31
C GLN A 190 8.88 13.79 12.48
N ARG A 191 9.83 14.72 12.70
CA ARG A 191 10.75 14.64 13.85
C ARG A 191 10.04 14.77 15.19
N MET A 192 8.99 15.59 15.26
CA MET A 192 8.21 15.77 16.49
C MET A 192 7.32 14.57 16.83
N THR A 193 6.80 13.88 15.83
CA THR A 193 5.73 12.86 16.02
C THR A 193 6.19 11.42 15.75
N GLY A 194 7.28 11.23 15.00
CA GLY A 194 7.72 9.92 14.52
C GLY A 194 6.88 9.36 13.36
N ILE A 195 5.87 10.08 12.90
CA ILE A 195 5.06 9.71 11.73
C ILE A 195 5.91 9.88 10.46
N GLN A 196 5.77 8.99 9.48
CA GLN A 196 6.57 8.98 8.24
C GLN A 196 5.72 8.67 7.00
N PRO A 197 6.10 9.10 5.79
CA PRO A 197 5.37 8.71 4.59
C PRO A 197 5.51 7.21 4.29
N MET A 198 4.40 6.50 4.11
CA MET A 198 4.40 5.14 3.55
C MET A 198 4.84 5.19 2.10
N ASP A 199 4.25 6.12 1.34
CA ASP A 199 4.58 6.37 -0.05
C ASP A 199 4.54 7.87 -0.34
N PHE A 200 5.29 8.24 -1.36
CA PHE A 200 5.24 9.55 -1.98
C PHE A 200 5.01 9.37 -3.49
N SER A 201 4.28 10.28 -4.11
CA SER A 201 3.99 10.24 -5.55
C SER A 201 4.08 11.61 -6.21
N ALA A 202 4.02 11.62 -7.54
CA ALA A 202 3.80 12.83 -8.32
C ALA A 202 2.35 12.80 -8.85
N ASP A 203 1.59 13.88 -8.64
CA ASP A 203 0.30 14.07 -9.30
C ASP A 203 0.54 14.48 -10.76
N LEU A 204 0.42 13.50 -11.65
CA LEU A 204 0.56 13.66 -13.09
C LEU A 204 -0.81 13.63 -13.80
N PHE A 205 -1.88 14.09 -13.14
CA PHE A 205 -3.24 13.93 -13.67
C PHE A 205 -4.21 15.08 -13.41
N SER A 206 -3.99 15.88 -12.37
CA SER A 206 -4.87 16.98 -11.99
C SER A 206 -4.65 18.23 -12.85
N ASN A 207 -3.41 18.56 -13.19
CA ASN A 207 -3.11 19.75 -13.99
C ASN A 207 -3.60 19.58 -15.44
N PRO A 208 -4.21 20.62 -16.07
CA PRO A 208 -4.69 20.55 -17.45
C PRO A 208 -3.66 20.10 -18.49
N LYS A 209 -2.36 20.33 -18.24
CA LYS A 209 -1.28 19.88 -19.14
C LYS A 209 -1.28 18.36 -19.36
N TYR A 210 -1.81 17.59 -18.41
CA TYR A 210 -1.87 16.13 -18.47
C TYR A 210 -3.17 15.57 -19.09
N MET A 211 -4.02 16.42 -19.68
CA MET A 211 -5.31 15.98 -20.24
C MET A 211 -5.19 14.86 -21.31
N ASN A 212 -4.05 14.81 -22.01
CA ASN A 212 -3.75 13.82 -23.04
C ASN A 212 -2.77 12.73 -22.57
N GLY A 213 -2.55 12.60 -21.25
CA GLY A 213 -1.57 11.67 -20.67
C GLY A 213 -0.37 12.40 -20.06
N ALA A 214 0.45 11.64 -19.36
CA ALA A 214 1.74 12.04 -18.81
C ALA A 214 2.86 11.29 -19.53
N ALA A 215 3.10 10.03 -19.19
CA ALA A 215 4.07 9.19 -19.89
C ALA A 215 3.59 8.80 -21.29
N THR A 216 2.28 8.81 -21.54
CA THR A 216 1.71 8.50 -22.87
C THR A 216 1.24 9.74 -23.62
N ASN A 217 1.67 10.93 -23.22
CA ASN A 217 1.24 12.14 -23.90
C ASN A 217 1.79 12.16 -25.35
N PRO A 218 0.97 12.53 -26.36
CA PRO A 218 1.44 12.67 -27.73
C PRO A 218 2.43 13.84 -27.91
N ASP A 219 2.46 14.80 -26.98
CA ASP A 219 3.45 15.87 -26.93
C ASP A 219 4.63 15.49 -26.02
N SER A 220 5.81 15.33 -26.63
CA SER A 220 7.06 15.04 -25.93
C SER A 220 7.44 16.08 -24.87
N HIS A 221 6.98 17.32 -25.00
CA HIS A 221 7.22 18.36 -23.99
C HIS A 221 6.48 18.04 -22.69
N VAL A 222 5.25 17.53 -22.77
CA VAL A 222 4.50 17.09 -21.58
C VAL A 222 5.14 15.85 -20.97
N PHE A 223 5.64 14.91 -21.77
CA PHE A 223 6.42 13.77 -21.29
C PHE A 223 7.66 14.23 -20.50
N ALA A 224 8.40 15.20 -21.04
CA ALA A 224 9.58 15.78 -20.37
C ALA A 224 9.20 16.49 -19.06
N TYR A 225 8.07 17.21 -19.02
CA TYR A 225 7.57 17.85 -17.81
C TYR A 225 7.21 16.82 -16.73
N ALA A 226 6.52 15.73 -17.11
CA ALA A 226 6.19 14.64 -16.20
C ALA A 226 7.46 13.99 -15.60
N CYS A 227 8.48 13.77 -16.44
CA CYS A 227 9.79 13.27 -15.97
C CYS A 227 10.45 14.23 -14.97
N ALA A 228 10.42 15.54 -15.24
CA ALA A 228 10.97 16.55 -14.34
C ALA A 228 10.24 16.57 -12.99
N GLN A 229 8.91 16.44 -13.00
CA GLN A 229 8.11 16.36 -11.78
C GLN A 229 8.40 15.08 -10.98
N VAL A 230 8.44 13.90 -11.63
CA VAL A 230 8.80 12.64 -10.96
C VAL A 230 10.20 12.67 -10.38
N LYS A 231 11.18 13.22 -11.11
CA LYS A 231 12.54 13.41 -10.60
C LYS A 231 12.51 14.19 -9.27
N ARG A 232 11.78 15.30 -9.23
CA ARG A 232 11.66 16.15 -8.02
C ARG A 232 10.90 15.46 -6.91
N ALA A 233 9.77 14.83 -7.20
CA ALA A 233 9.02 14.04 -6.23
C ALA A 233 9.87 12.93 -5.61
N MET A 234 10.77 12.30 -6.39
CA MET A 234 11.67 11.25 -5.89
C MET A 234 12.81 11.82 -5.02
N ASP A 235 13.34 13.01 -5.34
CA ASP A 235 14.26 13.75 -4.46
C ASP A 235 13.58 13.99 -3.09
N ILE A 236 12.31 14.41 -3.09
CA ILE A 236 11.51 14.63 -1.89
C ILE A 236 11.20 13.33 -1.15
N ALA A 237 10.80 12.27 -1.84
CA ALA A 237 10.56 10.96 -1.26
C ALA A 237 11.78 10.47 -0.48
N LYS A 238 12.98 10.63 -1.04
CA LYS A 238 14.24 10.35 -0.34
C LYS A 238 14.44 11.25 0.88
N ARG A 239 14.22 12.57 0.75
CA ARG A 239 14.41 13.56 1.83
C ARG A 239 13.47 13.30 3.02
N LEU A 240 12.23 12.91 2.76
CA LEU A 240 11.23 12.58 3.78
C LEU A 240 11.33 11.13 4.27
N ASN A 241 12.23 10.33 3.70
CA ASN A 241 12.41 8.91 3.98
C ASN A 241 11.12 8.10 3.75
N ALA A 242 10.44 8.36 2.63
CA ALA A 242 9.30 7.57 2.19
C ALA A 242 9.72 6.12 1.94
N ARG A 243 8.87 5.16 2.35
CA ARG A 243 9.18 3.73 2.21
C ARG A 243 8.98 3.23 0.78
N ASN A 244 8.09 3.89 0.04
CA ASN A 244 7.73 3.52 -1.32
C ASN A 244 7.60 4.79 -2.19
N PHE A 245 7.72 4.63 -3.50
CA PHE A 245 7.38 5.67 -4.47
C PHE A 245 6.29 5.13 -5.40
N LEU A 246 5.15 5.81 -5.43
CA LEU A 246 3.95 5.34 -6.10
C LEU A 246 3.79 5.98 -7.48
N PHE A 247 3.59 5.14 -8.48
CA PHE A 247 3.17 5.50 -9.81
C PHE A 247 1.68 5.19 -9.97
N PHE A 248 0.88 6.24 -10.07
CA PHE A 248 -0.54 6.16 -10.37
C PHE A 248 -0.83 7.10 -11.55
N HIS A 249 -1.23 6.53 -12.68
CA HIS A 249 -1.29 7.25 -13.96
C HIS A 249 -2.69 7.22 -14.59
N PRO A 250 -3.70 7.82 -13.97
CA PRO A 250 -5.07 7.73 -14.47
C PRO A 250 -5.29 8.41 -15.84
N ARG A 251 -4.34 9.25 -16.29
CA ARG A 251 -4.34 9.86 -17.63
C ARG A 251 -3.61 9.05 -18.68
N ASP A 252 -2.72 8.13 -18.28
CA ASP A 252 -1.96 7.29 -19.22
C ASP A 252 -2.84 6.14 -19.72
N GLY A 253 -3.52 6.45 -20.83
CA GLY A 253 -4.63 5.69 -21.36
C GLY A 253 -5.35 6.52 -22.42
N TYR A 254 -6.55 6.10 -22.80
CA TYR A 254 -7.28 6.72 -23.90
C TYR A 254 -8.79 6.74 -23.66
N GLN A 255 -9.45 7.75 -24.23
CA GLN A 255 -10.92 7.76 -24.37
C GLN A 255 -11.33 7.27 -25.76
N TYR A 256 -10.55 7.62 -26.77
CA TYR A 256 -10.78 7.27 -28.16
C TYR A 256 -9.51 6.70 -28.78
N ASN A 257 -9.56 5.43 -29.18
CA ASN A 257 -8.40 4.67 -29.63
C ASN A 257 -7.72 5.25 -30.89
N HIS A 258 -8.45 5.93 -31.77
CA HIS A 258 -7.88 6.50 -33.00
C HIS A 258 -6.92 7.68 -32.77
N LEU A 259 -6.85 8.23 -31.55
CA LEU A 259 -5.89 9.27 -31.19
C LEU A 259 -4.55 8.72 -30.69
N HIS A 260 -4.40 7.40 -30.58
CA HIS A 260 -3.30 6.78 -29.86
C HIS A 260 -2.61 5.68 -30.67
N TYR A 261 -1.28 5.68 -30.61
CA TYR A 261 -0.47 4.54 -31.07
C TYR A 261 -0.23 3.63 -29.86
N MET A 262 -1.16 2.72 -29.59
CA MET A 262 -1.21 1.92 -28.34
C MET A 262 0.15 1.33 -27.92
N PHE A 263 0.87 0.69 -28.85
CA PHE A 263 2.16 0.08 -28.54
C PHE A 263 3.27 1.12 -28.28
N ARG A 264 3.21 2.28 -28.95
CA ARG A 264 4.13 3.40 -28.70
C ARG A 264 3.89 3.97 -27.30
N ASP A 265 2.64 4.15 -26.91
CA ASP A 265 2.27 4.65 -25.58
C ASP A 265 2.80 3.71 -24.49
N MET A 266 2.59 2.40 -24.63
CA MET A 266 3.17 1.40 -23.70
C MET A 266 4.70 1.43 -23.69
N THR A 267 5.35 1.65 -24.84
CA THR A 267 6.80 1.82 -24.93
C THR A 267 7.28 3.07 -24.18
N HIS A 268 6.52 4.17 -24.25
CA HIS A 268 6.84 5.39 -23.50
C HIS A 268 6.69 5.19 -21.99
N ILE A 269 5.65 4.50 -21.51
CA ILE A 269 5.53 4.11 -20.09
C ILE A 269 6.77 3.30 -19.65
N ALA A 270 7.19 2.33 -20.45
CA ALA A 270 8.37 1.53 -20.13
C ALA A 270 9.65 2.38 -20.05
N ASN A 271 9.84 3.31 -20.98
CA ASN A 271 10.99 4.22 -20.96
C ASN A 271 10.94 5.20 -19.78
N PHE A 272 9.77 5.70 -19.44
CA PHE A 272 9.53 6.52 -18.25
C PHE A 272 9.95 5.77 -16.97
N TYR A 273 9.56 4.50 -16.85
CA TYR A 273 9.98 3.66 -15.73
C TYR A 273 11.47 3.37 -15.69
N ARG A 274 12.11 3.13 -16.84
CA ARG A 274 13.57 2.96 -16.90
C ARG A 274 14.31 4.20 -16.40
N MET A 275 13.88 5.38 -16.84
CA MET A 275 14.44 6.65 -16.36
C MET A 275 14.24 6.82 -14.84
N ALA A 276 13.07 6.45 -14.32
CA ALA A 276 12.80 6.53 -12.88
C ALA A 276 13.65 5.54 -12.07
N ILE A 277 13.85 4.31 -12.56
CA ILE A 277 14.73 3.30 -11.94
C ILE A 277 16.18 3.81 -11.91
N GLU A 278 16.68 4.28 -13.06
CA GLU A 278 18.04 4.82 -13.16
C GLU A 278 18.23 6.00 -12.20
N TYR A 279 17.26 6.92 -12.14
CA TYR A 279 17.33 8.07 -11.24
C TYR A 279 17.28 7.66 -9.77
N LYS A 280 16.38 6.74 -9.40
CA LYS A 280 16.30 6.17 -8.05
C LYS A 280 17.67 5.65 -7.59
N ASP A 281 18.34 4.90 -8.45
CA ASP A 281 19.65 4.32 -8.14
C ASP A 281 20.75 5.38 -8.10
N LYS A 282 20.73 6.34 -9.04
CA LYS A 282 21.64 7.51 -9.07
C LYS A 282 21.60 8.31 -7.77
N ILE A 283 20.41 8.58 -7.23
CA ILE A 283 20.26 9.30 -5.96
C ILE A 283 20.38 8.38 -4.74
N GLY A 284 20.49 7.06 -4.92
CA GLY A 284 20.56 6.09 -3.83
C GLY A 284 19.28 6.00 -2.99
N TYR A 285 18.11 6.30 -3.57
CA TYR A 285 16.83 6.12 -2.90
C TYR A 285 16.50 4.62 -2.78
N LYS A 286 16.13 4.18 -1.57
CA LYS A 286 15.94 2.76 -1.24
C LYS A 286 14.47 2.32 -1.18
N GLY A 287 13.52 3.24 -1.38
CA GLY A 287 12.12 2.89 -1.38
C GLY A 287 11.73 1.98 -2.54
N GLN A 288 10.72 1.14 -2.32
CA GLN A 288 10.17 0.25 -3.33
C GLN A 288 9.33 1.06 -4.33
N LEU A 289 9.51 0.81 -5.63
CA LEU A 289 8.64 1.41 -6.64
C LEU A 289 7.32 0.61 -6.70
N LEU A 290 6.20 1.32 -6.65
CA LEU A 290 4.86 0.76 -6.70
C LEU A 290 4.14 1.24 -7.94
N ILE A 291 3.38 0.35 -8.57
CA ILE A 291 2.40 0.73 -9.60
C ILE A 291 1.02 0.49 -9.02
N HIS A 292 0.11 1.43 -9.25
CA HIS A 292 -1.30 1.30 -8.89
C HIS A 292 -2.15 1.03 -10.13
N PRO A 293 -2.47 -0.23 -10.45
CA PRO A 293 -3.35 -0.54 -11.57
C PRO A 293 -4.75 -0.01 -11.27
N LYS A 294 -5.40 0.53 -12.31
CA LYS A 294 -6.79 0.97 -12.25
C LYS A 294 -7.43 0.75 -13.62
N PRO A 295 -8.61 0.12 -13.71
CA PRO A 295 -9.13 -0.34 -14.99
C PRO A 295 -9.57 0.80 -15.90
N HIS A 296 -10.41 1.68 -15.37
CA HIS A 296 -10.96 2.83 -16.09
C HIS A 296 -11.53 3.87 -15.12
N ASP A 297 -11.76 5.07 -15.64
CA ASP A 297 -12.80 5.99 -15.14
C ASP A 297 -13.96 5.98 -16.13
N ALA A 298 -15.10 6.59 -15.78
CA ALA A 298 -16.34 6.50 -16.57
C ALA A 298 -16.18 6.76 -18.08
N GLU A 299 -15.19 7.59 -18.48
CA GLU A 299 -14.96 7.97 -19.88
C GLU A 299 -13.60 7.54 -20.45
N ARG A 300 -12.76 6.82 -19.69
CA ARG A 300 -11.34 6.58 -20.08
C ARG A 300 -10.85 5.19 -19.68
N HIS A 301 -10.22 4.49 -20.62
CA HIS A 301 -9.47 3.27 -20.37
C HIS A 301 -8.03 3.59 -19.97
N GLN A 302 -7.45 2.81 -19.05
CA GLN A 302 -6.04 2.94 -18.67
C GLN A 302 -5.24 1.75 -19.17
N TYR A 303 -3.97 1.96 -19.55
CA TYR A 303 -3.10 0.88 -20.02
C TYR A 303 -2.77 -0.12 -18.92
N GLN A 304 -2.57 0.37 -17.69
CA GLN A 304 -2.27 -0.43 -16.51
C GLN A 304 -3.57 -0.76 -15.77
N SER A 305 -4.44 -1.51 -16.45
CA SER A 305 -5.85 -1.68 -16.08
C SER A 305 -6.07 -2.60 -14.86
N ASP A 306 -5.35 -3.70 -14.79
CA ASP A 306 -5.39 -4.67 -13.71
C ASP A 306 -4.00 -5.26 -13.45
N VAL A 307 -3.90 -6.15 -12.46
CA VAL A 307 -2.62 -6.74 -12.06
C VAL A 307 -1.99 -7.54 -13.19
N MET A 308 -2.77 -8.34 -13.92
CA MET A 308 -2.23 -9.23 -14.96
C MET A 308 -1.81 -8.49 -16.22
N SER A 309 -2.59 -7.50 -16.66
CA SER A 309 -2.25 -6.63 -17.79
C SER A 309 -0.98 -5.83 -17.49
N THR A 310 -0.89 -5.30 -16.26
CA THR A 310 0.30 -4.56 -15.83
C THR A 310 1.52 -5.46 -15.67
N LEU A 311 1.33 -6.68 -15.15
CA LEU A 311 2.40 -7.68 -15.03
C LEU A 311 2.96 -8.07 -16.40
N ASN A 312 2.10 -8.27 -17.40
CA ASN A 312 2.53 -8.54 -18.77
C ASN A 312 3.38 -7.39 -19.34
N LEU A 313 2.96 -6.14 -19.14
CA LEU A 313 3.76 -4.97 -19.53
C LEU A 313 5.14 -4.99 -18.87
N LEU A 314 5.20 -5.26 -17.56
CA LEU A 314 6.46 -5.31 -16.83
C LEU A 314 7.38 -6.41 -17.35
N HIS A 315 6.88 -7.63 -17.55
CA HIS A 315 7.68 -8.74 -18.09
C HIS A 315 8.15 -8.47 -19.52
N TYR A 316 7.27 -7.99 -20.39
CA TYR A 316 7.62 -7.69 -21.78
C TYR A 316 8.79 -6.70 -21.88
N PHE A 317 8.84 -5.71 -20.98
CA PHE A 317 9.89 -4.71 -20.94
C PHE A 317 11.02 -5.00 -19.93
N ASN A 318 11.01 -6.17 -19.27
CA ASN A 318 11.98 -6.61 -18.25
C ASN A 318 12.09 -5.65 -17.05
N LEU A 319 10.96 -5.20 -16.51
CA LEU A 319 10.85 -4.25 -15.41
C LEU A 319 10.36 -4.88 -14.11
N GLU A 320 9.89 -6.12 -14.12
CA GLU A 320 9.20 -6.80 -13.01
C GLU A 320 10.01 -6.82 -11.71
N LYS A 321 11.35 -6.86 -11.80
CA LYS A 321 12.25 -6.91 -10.64
C LYS A 321 12.29 -5.62 -9.83
N HIS A 322 11.84 -4.51 -10.41
CA HIS A 322 11.92 -3.19 -9.79
C HIS A 322 10.62 -2.74 -9.14
N PHE A 323 9.50 -3.39 -9.47
CA PHE A 323 8.16 -2.94 -9.08
C PHE A 323 7.42 -3.96 -8.23
N LYS A 324 6.49 -3.45 -7.43
CA LYS A 324 5.43 -4.20 -6.75
C LYS A 324 4.09 -3.49 -7.01
N PHE A 325 2.99 -4.16 -6.72
CA PHE A 325 1.65 -3.62 -6.91
C PHE A 325 1.12 -2.95 -5.64
N TYR A 326 0.60 -1.73 -5.81
CA TYR A 326 -0.39 -1.14 -4.92
C TYR A 326 -1.76 -1.53 -5.48
N VAL A 327 -2.50 -2.40 -4.79
CA VAL A 327 -3.79 -2.90 -5.27
C VAL A 327 -4.93 -2.26 -4.48
N LYS A 328 -5.90 -1.66 -5.16
CA LYS A 328 -7.19 -1.32 -4.57
C LYS A 328 -8.17 -2.42 -4.94
N PRO A 329 -8.59 -3.30 -4.00
CA PRO A 329 -9.44 -4.44 -4.33
C PRO A 329 -10.82 -4.01 -4.87
N ALA A 330 -11.28 -2.80 -4.51
CA ALA A 330 -12.48 -2.20 -5.10
C ALA A 330 -12.43 -2.09 -6.63
N PHE A 331 -11.23 -1.99 -7.23
CA PHE A 331 -11.08 -1.98 -8.69
C PHE A 331 -11.34 -3.34 -9.34
N SER A 332 -11.16 -4.44 -8.63
CA SER A 332 -11.62 -5.75 -9.09
C SER A 332 -13.16 -5.79 -9.13
N ARG A 333 -13.81 -5.23 -8.11
CA ARG A 333 -15.29 -5.19 -8.02
C ARG A 333 -15.94 -4.39 -9.14
N ILE A 334 -15.41 -3.21 -9.48
CA ILE A 334 -15.96 -2.41 -10.60
C ILE A 334 -15.84 -3.13 -11.95
N MET A 335 -14.91 -4.09 -12.06
CA MET A 335 -14.74 -4.96 -13.23
C MET A 335 -15.61 -6.23 -13.17
N GLY A 336 -16.52 -6.35 -12.20
CA GLY A 336 -17.37 -7.53 -12.01
C GLY A 336 -16.65 -8.75 -11.45
N ARG A 337 -15.47 -8.57 -10.84
CA ARG A 337 -14.69 -9.64 -10.19
C ARG A 337 -14.93 -9.63 -8.67
N SER A 338 -14.57 -10.73 -7.99
CA SER A 338 -14.51 -10.75 -6.52
C SER A 338 -13.57 -9.66 -6.01
N TYR A 339 -13.88 -9.10 -4.83
CA TYR A 339 -13.16 -7.94 -4.28
C TYR A 339 -11.66 -8.22 -4.14
N GLU A 340 -11.28 -9.39 -3.65
CA GLU A 340 -9.90 -9.81 -3.41
C GLU A 340 -9.14 -10.24 -4.68
N HIS A 341 -9.77 -10.29 -5.85
CA HIS A 341 -9.21 -10.95 -7.04
C HIS A 341 -7.79 -10.45 -7.39
N ASP A 342 -7.61 -9.15 -7.61
CA ASP A 342 -6.29 -8.62 -7.99
C ASP A 342 -5.28 -8.69 -6.83
N VAL A 343 -5.74 -8.73 -5.58
CA VAL A 343 -4.86 -8.98 -4.42
C VAL A 343 -4.32 -10.41 -4.49
N CYS A 344 -5.19 -11.39 -4.74
CA CYS A 344 -4.82 -12.79 -4.92
C CYS A 344 -3.87 -12.99 -6.10
N MET A 345 -4.15 -12.35 -7.25
CA MET A 345 -3.26 -12.40 -8.41
C MET A 345 -1.89 -11.82 -8.07
N ALA A 346 -1.82 -10.62 -7.49
CA ALA A 346 -0.53 -10.02 -7.13
C ALA A 346 0.23 -10.87 -6.10
N GLY A 347 -0.49 -11.47 -5.14
CA GLY A 347 0.07 -12.37 -4.13
C GLY A 347 0.65 -13.66 -4.71
N ALA A 348 -0.02 -14.26 -5.69
CA ALA A 348 0.44 -15.48 -6.36
C ALA A 348 1.78 -15.31 -7.09
N TYR A 349 2.04 -14.12 -7.63
CA TYR A 349 3.32 -13.76 -8.24
C TYR A 349 4.32 -13.15 -7.24
N HIS A 350 3.99 -13.12 -5.94
CA HIS A 350 4.78 -12.45 -4.89
C HIS A 350 5.07 -10.97 -5.18
N MET A 351 4.16 -10.30 -5.89
CA MET A 351 4.29 -8.92 -6.32
C MET A 351 3.37 -7.95 -5.57
N LEU A 352 2.56 -8.40 -4.60
CA LEU A 352 1.73 -7.51 -3.78
C LEU A 352 2.61 -6.69 -2.83
N GLY A 353 2.64 -5.37 -3.02
CA GLY A 353 3.44 -4.45 -2.21
C GLY A 353 2.61 -3.58 -1.26
N MET A 354 1.41 -3.20 -1.64
CA MET A 354 0.54 -2.32 -0.84
C MET A 354 -0.93 -2.59 -1.18
N VAL A 355 -1.83 -2.33 -0.23
CA VAL A 355 -3.28 -2.50 -0.42
C VAL A 355 -4.01 -1.21 -0.05
N ASP A 356 -4.96 -0.78 -0.86
CA ASP A 356 -5.92 0.26 -0.49
C ASP A 356 -7.14 -0.37 0.18
N VAL A 357 -7.48 0.07 1.38
CA VAL A 357 -8.63 -0.44 2.15
C VAL A 357 -9.88 0.43 1.97
N SER A 358 -10.12 0.87 0.74
CA SER A 358 -11.41 1.39 0.30
C SER A 358 -12.23 0.32 -0.41
N ASP A 359 -13.52 0.58 -0.55
CA ASP A 359 -14.45 -0.25 -1.30
C ASP A 359 -15.30 0.60 -2.26
N CYS A 360 -16.04 -0.07 -3.12
CA CYS A 360 -17.09 0.48 -3.95
C CYS A 360 -18.43 -0.18 -3.64
N TYR A 361 -19.50 0.56 -3.86
CA TYR A 361 -20.84 0.00 -3.81
C TYR A 361 -20.97 -1.06 -4.92
N PRO A 362 -21.44 -2.29 -4.63
CA PRO A 362 -21.55 -3.37 -5.62
C PRO A 362 -22.37 -3.01 -6.85
N GLU A 363 -23.37 -2.14 -6.68
CA GLU A 363 -24.25 -1.65 -7.75
C GLU A 363 -23.63 -0.54 -8.62
N LYS A 364 -22.39 -0.12 -8.34
CA LYS A 364 -21.71 0.97 -9.05
C LYS A 364 -20.48 0.44 -9.79
N ASN A 365 -20.40 0.74 -11.09
CA ASN A 365 -19.27 0.39 -11.96
C ASN A 365 -18.20 1.51 -12.04
N TYR A 366 -18.17 2.40 -11.05
CA TYR A 366 -17.20 3.48 -10.93
C TYR A 366 -16.71 3.61 -9.49
N THR A 367 -15.61 4.32 -9.31
CA THR A 367 -14.97 4.45 -8.00
C THR A 367 -15.82 5.30 -7.06
N THR A 368 -16.27 4.74 -5.94
CA THR A 368 -17.02 5.49 -4.90
C THR A 368 -16.20 5.76 -3.65
N ASP A 369 -15.10 5.02 -3.47
CA ASP A 369 -14.13 5.13 -2.36
C ASP A 369 -14.82 5.18 -0.99
N ILE A 370 -15.77 4.29 -0.72
CA ILE A 370 -16.29 4.11 0.64
C ILE A 370 -15.22 3.45 1.51
N PHE A 371 -15.29 3.63 2.83
CA PHE A 371 -14.45 2.86 3.74
C PHE A 371 -14.81 1.37 3.65
N ALA A 372 -13.79 0.51 3.58
CA ALA A 372 -14.02 -0.93 3.63
C ALA A 372 -14.69 -1.32 4.95
N ARG A 373 -15.72 -2.15 4.83
CA ARG A 373 -16.63 -2.49 5.95
C ARG A 373 -17.14 -3.92 5.93
N ASP A 374 -16.91 -4.66 4.84
CA ASP A 374 -17.30 -6.06 4.74
C ASP A 374 -16.21 -6.96 5.34
N MET A 375 -16.59 -7.70 6.38
CA MET A 375 -15.67 -8.56 7.13
C MET A 375 -15.20 -9.78 6.32
N ARG A 376 -16.05 -10.31 5.44
CA ARG A 376 -15.73 -11.48 4.62
C ARG A 376 -14.71 -11.11 3.56
N ASP A 377 -14.93 -10.01 2.86
CA ASP A 377 -14.00 -9.45 1.87
C ASP A 377 -12.64 -9.13 2.49
N ALA A 378 -12.63 -8.41 3.62
CA ALA A 378 -11.40 -8.08 4.33
C ALA A 378 -10.64 -9.33 4.80
N THR A 379 -11.36 -10.38 5.26
CA THR A 379 -10.76 -11.67 5.65
C THR A 379 -10.10 -12.36 4.46
N LEU A 380 -10.70 -12.32 3.27
CA LEU A 380 -10.08 -12.91 2.07
C LEU A 380 -8.83 -12.14 1.62
N VAL A 381 -8.85 -10.81 1.67
CA VAL A 381 -7.67 -9.97 1.42
C VAL A 381 -6.55 -10.27 2.43
N MET A 382 -6.88 -10.30 3.73
CA MET A 382 -5.90 -10.57 4.78
C MET A 382 -5.31 -11.98 4.70
N LYS A 383 -6.10 -12.99 4.30
CA LYS A 383 -5.59 -14.34 4.00
C LYS A 383 -4.50 -14.29 2.93
N CYS A 384 -4.74 -13.61 1.81
CA CYS A 384 -3.74 -13.48 0.74
C CYS A 384 -2.47 -12.80 1.25
N VAL A 385 -2.60 -11.71 2.01
CA VAL A 385 -1.46 -10.99 2.60
C VAL A 385 -0.66 -11.88 3.54
N LEU A 386 -1.32 -12.64 4.42
CA LEU A 386 -0.65 -13.57 5.32
C LEU A 386 0.06 -14.70 4.57
N GLN A 387 -0.56 -15.27 3.54
CA GLN A 387 0.03 -16.33 2.72
C GLN A 387 1.27 -15.85 1.94
N GLN A 388 1.30 -14.59 1.49
CA GLN A 388 2.50 -14.00 0.90
C GLN A 388 3.60 -13.75 1.95
N GLY A 389 3.26 -13.67 3.24
CA GLY A 389 4.17 -13.32 4.33
C GLY A 389 4.14 -11.83 4.74
N GLY A 390 3.17 -11.07 4.23
CA GLY A 390 2.96 -9.63 4.47
C GLY A 390 3.23 -8.77 3.24
N LEU A 391 3.22 -7.45 3.46
CA LEU A 391 3.33 -6.41 2.42
C LEU A 391 4.75 -5.83 2.28
N GLN A 392 5.78 -6.54 2.76
CA GLN A 392 7.19 -6.11 2.64
C GLN A 392 7.41 -4.68 3.17
N ASN A 393 7.72 -3.72 2.30
CA ASN A 393 7.93 -2.32 2.64
C ASN A 393 6.65 -1.47 2.66
N GLY A 394 5.51 -1.98 2.20
CA GLY A 394 4.23 -1.27 2.20
C GLY A 394 3.37 -1.52 3.44
N GLY A 395 2.06 -1.31 3.28
CA GLY A 395 1.04 -1.44 4.31
C GLY A 395 -0.37 -1.26 3.73
N PHE A 396 -1.33 -0.91 4.57
CA PHE A 396 -2.72 -0.67 4.14
C PHE A 396 -3.01 0.84 4.08
N CYS A 397 -3.28 1.36 2.89
CA CYS A 397 -3.70 2.75 2.69
C CYS A 397 -5.18 2.91 2.99
N LEU A 398 -5.54 3.80 3.91
CA LEU A 398 -6.90 4.19 4.24
C LEU A 398 -7.40 5.16 3.15
N GLY A 399 -7.70 4.63 1.97
CA GLY A 399 -8.19 5.37 0.81
C GLY A 399 -9.71 5.57 0.78
N GLY A 400 -10.42 5.35 1.88
CA GLY A 400 -11.84 5.70 1.98
C GLY A 400 -12.05 7.21 2.16
N ARG A 401 -13.13 7.75 1.60
CA ARG A 401 -13.59 9.12 1.83
C ARG A 401 -14.93 9.13 2.55
N VAL A 402 -15.15 10.13 3.39
CA VAL A 402 -16.48 10.37 3.99
C VAL A 402 -17.50 10.72 2.90
N ARG A 403 -18.78 10.51 3.18
CA ARG A 403 -19.84 10.84 2.23
C ARG A 403 -20.03 12.35 2.16
N ARG A 404 -20.68 12.80 1.08
CA ARG A 404 -20.92 14.23 0.82
C ARG A 404 -21.71 14.89 1.96
N GLU A 405 -22.60 14.12 2.57
CA GLU A 405 -23.49 14.47 3.66
C GLU A 405 -22.89 14.20 5.06
N SER A 406 -21.68 13.61 5.14
CA SER A 406 -20.94 13.41 6.40
C SER A 406 -20.05 14.63 6.69
N LEU A 407 -20.68 15.66 7.22
CA LEU A 407 -20.12 17.01 7.27
C LEU A 407 -19.11 17.21 8.40
N GLU A 408 -19.23 16.47 9.50
CA GLU A 408 -18.49 16.78 10.71
C GLU A 408 -17.04 16.28 10.63
N PRO A 409 -16.05 17.01 11.18
CA PRO A 409 -14.67 16.50 11.26
C PRO A 409 -14.54 15.15 11.97
N LYS A 410 -15.43 14.83 12.93
CA LYS A 410 -15.46 13.54 13.61
C LYS A 410 -15.79 12.37 12.66
N ASP A 411 -16.54 12.62 11.59
CA ASP A 411 -16.92 11.58 10.62
C ASP A 411 -15.69 11.02 9.89
N LEU A 412 -14.65 11.85 9.71
CA LEU A 412 -13.36 11.38 9.21
C LEU A 412 -12.79 10.32 10.15
N MET A 413 -12.76 10.58 11.46
CA MET A 413 -12.25 9.60 12.44
C MET A 413 -13.07 8.32 12.43
N THR A 414 -14.40 8.43 12.50
CA THR A 414 -15.30 7.26 12.50
C THR A 414 -15.11 6.39 11.26
N GLY A 415 -15.00 6.99 10.07
CA GLY A 415 -14.75 6.24 8.83
C GLY A 415 -13.41 5.50 8.82
N HIS A 416 -12.34 6.14 9.32
CA HIS A 416 -11.03 5.48 9.42
C HIS A 416 -11.03 4.36 10.45
N ILE A 417 -11.69 4.56 11.60
CA ILE A 417 -11.86 3.54 12.64
C ILE A 417 -12.57 2.32 12.07
N LEU A 418 -13.66 2.51 11.32
CA LEU A 418 -14.40 1.43 10.65
C LEU A 418 -13.47 0.56 9.80
N ALA A 419 -12.69 1.16 8.90
CA ALA A 419 -11.78 0.42 8.03
C ALA A 419 -10.66 -0.28 8.82
N MET A 420 -10.06 0.42 9.80
CA MET A 420 -8.99 -0.13 10.62
C MET A 420 -9.44 -1.32 11.46
N ASP A 421 -10.59 -1.22 12.14
CA ASP A 421 -11.16 -2.32 12.93
C ASP A 421 -11.58 -3.50 12.05
N THR A 422 -12.15 -3.23 10.87
CA THR A 422 -12.51 -4.28 9.90
C THR A 422 -11.28 -5.09 9.51
N PHE A 423 -10.18 -4.42 9.14
CA PHE A 423 -8.95 -5.11 8.76
C PHE A 423 -8.18 -5.73 9.94
N ALA A 424 -8.26 -5.15 11.14
CA ALA A 424 -7.70 -5.76 12.34
C ALA A 424 -8.43 -7.06 12.71
N LYS A 425 -9.75 -7.08 12.64
CA LYS A 425 -10.54 -8.30 12.86
C LYS A 425 -10.30 -9.33 11.75
N ALA A 426 -10.21 -8.89 10.49
CA ALA A 426 -9.87 -9.74 9.37
C ALA A 426 -8.49 -10.39 9.50
N LEU A 427 -7.50 -9.68 10.06
CA LEU A 427 -6.18 -10.23 10.38
C LEU A 427 -6.31 -11.40 11.37
N LEU A 428 -7.07 -11.22 12.46
CA LEU A 428 -7.31 -12.28 13.45
C LEU A 428 -8.04 -13.49 12.83
N ASN A 429 -9.10 -13.24 12.06
CA ASN A 429 -9.87 -14.28 11.40
C ASN A 429 -8.99 -15.11 10.45
N SER A 430 -8.20 -14.43 9.62
CA SER A 430 -7.30 -15.04 8.64
C SER A 430 -6.16 -15.79 9.29
N ALA A 431 -5.60 -15.23 10.37
CA ALA A 431 -4.54 -15.87 11.14
C ALA A 431 -5.00 -17.20 11.72
N ARG A 432 -6.21 -17.24 12.31
CA ARG A 432 -6.84 -18.47 12.81
C ARG A 432 -7.13 -19.47 11.69
N MET A 433 -7.69 -18.99 10.57
CA MET A 433 -7.98 -19.83 9.41
C MET A 433 -6.73 -20.51 8.84
N ILE A 434 -5.59 -19.82 8.81
CA ILE A 434 -4.31 -20.39 8.37
C ILE A 434 -3.74 -21.35 9.43
N ALA A 435 -3.80 -20.98 10.71
CA ALA A 435 -3.26 -21.79 11.81
C ALA A 435 -3.93 -23.17 11.93
N ASP A 436 -5.26 -23.22 11.78
CA ASP A 436 -6.01 -24.47 11.90
C ASP A 436 -5.77 -25.41 10.70
N GLY A 437 -5.30 -24.88 9.57
CA GLY A 437 -4.89 -25.67 8.40
C GLY A 437 -6.02 -26.40 7.66
N HIS A 438 -7.29 -26.23 8.05
CA HIS A 438 -8.42 -26.94 7.43
C HIS A 438 -8.54 -26.64 5.94
N PHE A 439 -8.47 -25.37 5.53
CA PHE A 439 -8.49 -25.01 4.09
C PHE A 439 -7.29 -25.59 3.34
N ALA A 440 -6.09 -25.47 3.91
CA ALA A 440 -4.86 -25.98 3.27
C ALA A 440 -4.91 -27.49 3.07
N LYS A 441 -5.32 -28.27 4.08
CA LYS A 441 -5.48 -29.72 4.00
C LYS A 441 -6.52 -30.13 2.94
N ASN A 442 -7.66 -29.45 2.91
CA ASN A 442 -8.69 -29.73 1.91
C ASN A 442 -8.23 -29.38 0.48
N LEU A 443 -7.49 -28.29 0.31
CA LEU A 443 -6.91 -27.91 -0.99
C LEU A 443 -5.84 -28.91 -1.44
N GLN A 444 -4.93 -29.31 -0.54
CA GLN A 444 -3.92 -30.33 -0.84
C GLN A 444 -4.56 -31.65 -1.27
N LYS A 445 -5.60 -32.10 -0.57
CA LYS A 445 -6.35 -33.31 -0.95
C LYS A 445 -6.95 -33.19 -2.35
N ARG A 446 -7.48 -32.02 -2.71
CA ARG A 446 -8.10 -31.78 -4.02
C ARG A 446 -7.10 -31.87 -5.18
N TYR A 447 -5.84 -31.49 -4.95
CA TYR A 447 -4.80 -31.49 -5.99
C TYR A 447 -3.81 -32.65 -5.85
N ILE A 448 -4.12 -33.67 -5.05
CA ILE A 448 -3.16 -34.72 -4.69
C ILE A 448 -2.68 -35.55 -5.90
N SER A 449 -3.50 -35.67 -6.95
CA SER A 449 -3.15 -36.39 -8.17
C SER A 449 -1.97 -35.77 -8.91
N TYR A 450 -1.77 -34.45 -8.79
CA TYR A 450 -0.63 -33.74 -9.37
C TYR A 450 0.67 -33.90 -8.57
N SER A 451 0.60 -34.50 -7.37
CA SER A 451 1.78 -34.69 -6.51
C SER A 451 2.47 -36.06 -6.70
N VAL A 452 1.91 -36.96 -7.51
CA VAL A 452 2.41 -38.33 -7.69
C VAL A 452 2.19 -38.82 -9.12
N GLY A 453 2.95 -39.84 -9.52
CA GLY A 453 2.71 -40.59 -10.76
C GLY A 453 2.63 -39.71 -12.01
N PHE A 454 1.57 -39.92 -12.81
CA PHE A 454 1.35 -39.19 -14.06
C PHE A 454 1.16 -37.67 -13.84
N GLY A 455 0.46 -37.26 -12.79
CA GLY A 455 0.22 -35.84 -12.52
C GLY A 455 1.47 -35.06 -12.14
N ASP A 456 2.43 -35.67 -11.45
CA ASP A 456 3.74 -35.05 -11.16
C ASP A 456 4.56 -34.81 -12.45
N LEU A 457 4.39 -35.66 -13.47
CA LEU A 457 5.01 -35.45 -14.79
C LEU A 457 4.34 -34.27 -15.54
N ILE A 458 3.03 -34.07 -15.36
CA ILE A 458 2.32 -32.88 -15.88
C ILE A 458 2.89 -31.60 -15.25
N GLU A 459 2.98 -31.54 -13.92
CA GLU A 459 3.50 -30.37 -13.19
C GLU A 459 4.92 -29.99 -13.60
N LYS A 460 5.75 -31.00 -13.93
CA LYS A 460 7.12 -30.79 -14.40
C LYS A 460 7.23 -30.43 -15.89
N GLY A 461 6.11 -30.42 -16.63
CA GLY A 461 6.09 -30.16 -18.06
C GLY A 461 6.84 -31.22 -18.89
N MET A 462 6.80 -32.48 -18.45
CA MET A 462 7.58 -33.58 -19.06
C MET A 462 6.80 -34.41 -20.08
N LEU A 463 5.50 -34.13 -20.26
CA LEU A 463 4.60 -34.93 -21.09
C LEU A 463 4.23 -34.20 -22.38
N GLN A 464 3.88 -34.99 -23.38
CA GLN A 464 3.26 -34.55 -24.63
C GLN A 464 1.81 -35.02 -24.71
N PHE A 465 1.09 -34.60 -25.76
CA PHE A 465 -0.30 -34.99 -25.95
C PHE A 465 -0.46 -36.51 -26.15
N ASP A 466 0.48 -37.16 -26.84
CA ASP A 466 0.46 -38.61 -27.05
C ASP A 466 0.54 -39.39 -25.72
N ASP A 467 1.36 -38.92 -24.76
CA ASP A 467 1.45 -39.53 -23.42
C ASP A 467 0.10 -39.45 -22.67
N CYS A 468 -0.64 -38.35 -22.85
CA CYS A 468 -1.97 -38.16 -22.27
C CYS A 468 -3.01 -39.07 -22.93
N GLU A 469 -2.96 -39.22 -24.26
CA GLU A 469 -3.85 -40.15 -24.99
C GLU A 469 -3.62 -41.59 -24.53
N ASP A 470 -2.37 -42.05 -24.50
CA ASP A 470 -2.00 -43.40 -24.04
C ASP A 470 -2.44 -43.65 -22.59
N TYR A 471 -2.28 -42.64 -21.72
CA TYR A 471 -2.74 -42.72 -20.34
C TYR A 471 -4.25 -42.92 -20.25
N ILE A 472 -5.04 -42.17 -21.02
CA ILE A 472 -6.51 -42.30 -21.03
C ILE A 472 -6.95 -43.61 -21.69
N MET A 473 -6.33 -44.03 -22.80
CA MET A 473 -6.62 -45.32 -23.43
C MET A 473 -6.42 -46.51 -22.48
N LYS A 474 -5.47 -46.38 -21.55
CA LYS A 474 -5.19 -47.39 -20.53
C LYS A 474 -6.08 -47.28 -19.27
N ASN A 475 -6.41 -46.07 -18.83
CA ASN A 475 -7.07 -45.84 -17.53
C ASN A 475 -8.57 -45.52 -17.63
N GLY A 476 -9.09 -45.29 -18.84
CA GLY A 476 -10.51 -45.01 -19.08
C GLY A 476 -10.95 -43.60 -18.68
N GLU A 477 -12.27 -43.46 -18.51
CA GLU A 477 -12.92 -42.17 -18.20
C GLU A 477 -12.63 -41.70 -16.76
N PRO A 478 -12.35 -40.40 -16.54
CA PRO A 478 -12.18 -39.85 -15.19
C PRO A 478 -13.46 -39.91 -14.34
N GLU A 479 -13.32 -40.18 -13.05
CA GLU A 479 -14.44 -40.11 -12.10
C GLU A 479 -14.84 -38.66 -11.78
N LEU A 480 -16.14 -38.42 -11.60
CA LEU A 480 -16.65 -37.12 -11.18
C LEU A 480 -16.45 -36.91 -9.67
N GLU A 481 -15.76 -35.83 -9.30
CA GLU A 481 -15.58 -35.44 -7.89
C GLU A 481 -16.34 -34.17 -7.52
N SER A 482 -17.05 -34.18 -6.38
CA SER A 482 -17.73 -32.99 -5.86
C SER A 482 -16.73 -31.92 -5.43
N CYS A 483 -16.95 -30.68 -5.86
CA CYS A 483 -16.12 -29.55 -5.47
C CYS A 483 -16.36 -29.10 -4.01
N ARG A 484 -17.50 -29.50 -3.41
CA ARG A 484 -17.97 -29.13 -2.06
C ARG A 484 -17.96 -27.61 -1.82
N TYR A 485 -18.41 -26.84 -2.80
CA TYR A 485 -18.38 -25.38 -2.77
C TYR A 485 -19.03 -24.80 -1.49
N GLU A 486 -20.25 -25.21 -1.18
CA GLU A 486 -21.04 -24.72 -0.05
C GLU A 486 -20.39 -25.06 1.29
N HIS A 487 -19.66 -26.18 1.35
CA HIS A 487 -18.89 -26.55 2.53
C HIS A 487 -17.75 -25.57 2.80
N PHE A 488 -17.01 -25.15 1.76
CA PHE A 488 -15.94 -24.16 1.93
C PHE A 488 -16.48 -22.78 2.29
N ASP A 489 -17.62 -22.39 1.73
CA ASP A 489 -18.30 -21.15 2.10
C ASP A 489 -18.80 -21.17 3.54
N ASN A 490 -19.36 -22.29 4.00
CA ASN A 490 -19.76 -22.48 5.38
C ASN A 490 -18.55 -22.46 6.34
N MET A 491 -17.43 -23.09 5.94
CA MET A 491 -16.18 -23.00 6.69
C MET A 491 -15.69 -21.55 6.81
N LEU A 492 -15.76 -20.76 5.73
CA LEU A 492 -15.37 -19.35 5.78
C LEU A 492 -16.26 -18.57 6.74
N ASN A 493 -17.58 -18.80 6.72
CA ASN A 493 -18.52 -18.16 7.64
C ASN A 493 -18.18 -18.45 9.12
N TYR A 494 -17.75 -19.67 9.45
CA TYR A 494 -17.27 -20.00 10.80
C TYR A 494 -16.08 -19.13 11.24
N TYR A 495 -15.18 -18.78 10.30
CA TYR A 495 -14.05 -17.92 10.61
C TYR A 495 -14.41 -16.44 10.72
N VAL A 496 -15.30 -15.98 9.83
CA VAL A 496 -15.76 -14.58 9.78
C VAL A 496 -16.66 -14.26 10.98
N PHE A 497 -17.56 -15.18 11.33
CA PHE A 497 -18.54 -15.07 12.41
C PHE A 497 -18.36 -16.21 13.43
N PRO A 498 -17.29 -16.18 14.25
CA PRO A 498 -17.06 -17.22 15.24
C PRO A 498 -18.22 -17.31 16.23
N PRO A 499 -18.60 -18.53 16.67
CA PRO A 499 -19.54 -18.70 17.78
C PRO A 499 -18.98 -18.02 19.04
N ASN A 500 -19.85 -17.33 19.77
CA ASN A 500 -19.46 -16.53 20.93
C ASN A 500 -18.99 -17.45 22.08
N PRO A 501 -17.73 -17.35 22.56
CA PRO A 501 -17.18 -18.33 23.50
C PRO A 501 -17.76 -18.23 24.93
N THR A 502 -18.53 -17.18 25.26
CA THR A 502 -19.00 -16.90 26.64
C THR A 502 -20.46 -16.42 26.71
N HIS A 503 -21.43 -17.23 26.28
CA HIS A 503 -22.83 -17.03 26.70
C HIS A 503 -23.53 -18.35 27.03
N PRO A 504 -23.60 -18.74 28.32
CA PRO A 504 -24.62 -19.65 28.81
C PRO A 504 -25.89 -18.85 29.10
N CYS A 505 -26.51 -18.23 28.09
CA CYS A 505 -27.89 -17.77 28.15
C CYS A 505 -28.29 -17.21 26.78
N SER A 506 -29.11 -17.94 26.05
CA SER A 506 -30.02 -17.33 25.09
C SER A 506 -30.91 -16.35 25.86
N LYS A 507 -30.54 -15.07 25.91
CA LYS A 507 -31.58 -14.05 26.07
C LYS A 507 -32.51 -14.27 24.89
N GLN A 508 -33.71 -14.77 25.15
CA GLN A 508 -34.76 -14.82 24.14
C GLN A 508 -34.81 -13.40 23.56
N ILE A 509 -34.61 -13.30 22.25
CA ILE A 509 -34.86 -12.05 21.55
C ILE A 509 -36.38 -11.91 21.62
N GLU A 510 -36.87 -11.28 22.68
CA GLU A 510 -38.26 -10.90 22.79
C GLU A 510 -38.57 -9.99 21.60
N GLN A 511 -39.69 -10.26 20.93
CA GLN A 511 -40.11 -9.44 19.79
C GLN A 511 -40.25 -7.98 20.27
N PRO A 512 -39.81 -7.00 19.48
CA PRO A 512 -40.09 -5.61 19.79
C PRO A 512 -41.62 -5.41 19.87
N PRO A 513 -42.11 -4.58 20.81
CA PRO A 513 -43.55 -4.33 21.00
C PRO A 513 -44.23 -3.71 19.78
#